data_AF-A0AAD9FRZ1-F1
#
_entry.id   AF-A0AAD9FRZ1-F1
#
_cell.length_a   1.000
_cell.length_b   1.000
_cell.length_c   1.000
_cell.angle_alpha   90.00
_cell.angle_beta   90.00
_cell.angle_gamma   90.00
#
_symmetry.space_group_name_H-M   'P 1'
#
loop_
_entity.id
_entity.type
_entity.pdbx_description
1 polymer ?
#
loop_
_entity_poly.entity_id
_entity_poly.type
_entity_poly.pdbx_seq_one_letter_code
_entity_poly.pdbx_strand_id
1 'polypeptide(L)'
;MEKVQFQLESTLPELKDFHDKGLFTKNEIDQITRRRTVFETSLIRRHTRKDDFFKYAEYEINLERLRKVRWKKLGYHINPPPPSASSYSLPRRAIYILKRATVKFPGDLAVWLAYVEYASREGMRKIVSKGLTLALQHHPLSPTLYLLLSYHHLHPNSPFPREVIPSASTLDLPSTSSSKDTGFSLEGTAAARTQLLLGLRLIPDSEILWMEYIKLELGWVEALRRRWNVLGINDAIDSPDSNEVNAERMTGGEGSFGPDGEDARKSILAGQLVLHAIRSALGAIEGQKGMTFRLDLVRMLRTYPSALRGKALDAVHEDLGRIAEGSDMKLAAQARLAGLTRGLYERKYVPGETDNALEGVELVEELGRIAKEIRRNAKEGSEFLEVAGEWLGEQIEAQKDNEDLVSE
;
A
#
# COMPACT_ATOMS: atom_id res chain seq x y z
N MET A 1 21.60 -16.02 34.93
CA MET A 1 23.03 -15.85 34.57
C MET A 1 23.45 -16.82 33.47
N GLU A 2 23.23 -18.13 33.62
CA GLU A 2 23.60 -19.14 32.61
C GLU A 2 23.06 -18.86 31.20
N LYS A 3 21.79 -18.47 31.06
CA LYS A 3 21.20 -18.07 29.75
C LYS A 3 21.88 -16.85 29.11
N VAL A 4 22.36 -15.89 29.91
CA VAL A 4 23.08 -14.70 29.39
C VAL A 4 24.44 -15.14 28.86
N GLN A 5 25.14 -15.95 29.65
CA GLN A 5 26.46 -16.44 29.32
C GLN A 5 26.45 -17.22 28.00
N PHE A 6 25.47 -18.12 27.82
CA PHE A 6 25.28 -18.86 26.58
C PHE A 6 25.06 -17.93 25.36
N GLN A 7 24.25 -16.88 25.50
CA GLN A 7 24.03 -15.91 24.41
C GLN A 7 25.31 -15.15 24.06
N LEU A 8 26.10 -14.73 25.07
CA LEU A 8 27.37 -14.04 24.85
C LEU A 8 28.42 -14.94 24.19
N GLU A 9 28.52 -16.20 24.60
CA GLU A 9 29.43 -17.19 24.03
C GLU A 9 29.14 -17.44 22.54
N SER A 10 27.86 -17.46 22.16
CA SER A 10 27.46 -17.55 20.76
C SER A 10 27.97 -16.40 19.88
N THR A 11 28.35 -15.26 20.49
CA THR A 11 28.88 -14.08 19.80
C THR A 11 30.40 -14.07 19.64
N LEU A 12 31.12 -15.00 20.29
CA LEU A 12 32.59 -15.00 20.24
C LEU A 12 33.18 -15.19 18.83
N PRO A 13 32.65 -16.09 17.98
CA PRO A 13 33.21 -16.29 16.64
C PRO A 13 33.12 -15.05 15.74
N GLU A 14 32.02 -14.29 15.81
CA GLU A 14 31.88 -13.04 15.03
C GLU A 14 32.79 -11.92 15.54
N LEU A 15 33.01 -11.84 16.87
CA LEU A 15 33.84 -10.80 17.48
C LEU A 15 35.31 -11.01 17.14
N LYS A 16 35.76 -12.28 17.15
CA LYS A 16 37.09 -12.65 16.67
C LYS A 16 37.28 -12.27 15.20
N ASP A 17 36.30 -12.61 14.36
CA ASP A 17 36.36 -12.30 12.93
C ASP A 17 36.31 -10.79 12.64
N PHE A 18 35.60 -10.00 13.46
CA PHE A 18 35.64 -8.54 13.39
C PHE A 18 37.02 -7.95 13.70
N HIS A 19 37.71 -8.53 14.68
CA HIS A 19 39.08 -8.16 15.02
C HIS A 19 40.05 -8.52 13.90
N ASP A 20 39.99 -9.76 13.41
CA ASP A 20 40.91 -10.28 12.39
C ASP A 20 40.78 -9.52 11.07
N LYS A 21 39.59 -9.01 10.74
CA LYS A 21 39.34 -8.13 9.59
C LYS A 21 39.65 -6.64 9.83
N GLY A 22 40.15 -6.27 11.01
CA GLY A 22 40.42 -4.88 11.36
C GLY A 22 39.20 -3.96 11.36
N LEU A 23 37.98 -4.52 11.41
CA LEU A 23 36.73 -3.74 11.43
C LEU A 23 36.52 -3.09 12.80
N PHE A 24 36.99 -3.73 13.86
CA PHE A 24 36.88 -3.24 15.23
C PHE A 24 38.18 -3.52 16.00
N THR A 25 38.57 -2.57 16.85
CA THR A 25 39.73 -2.76 17.74
C THR A 25 39.35 -3.61 18.95
N LYS A 26 40.35 -4.18 19.64
CA LYS A 26 40.11 -4.98 20.87
C LYS A 26 39.33 -4.19 21.94
N ASN A 27 39.66 -2.92 22.14
CA ASN A 27 38.95 -2.07 23.11
C ASN A 27 37.48 -1.85 22.72
N GLU A 28 37.17 -1.71 21.44
CA GLU A 28 35.79 -1.58 20.96
C GLU A 28 35.01 -2.89 21.10
N ILE A 29 35.65 -4.03 20.84
CA ILE A 29 35.07 -5.37 21.06
C ILE A 29 34.73 -5.56 22.54
N ASP A 30 35.60 -5.16 23.45
CA ASP A 30 35.33 -5.22 24.89
C ASP A 30 34.14 -4.33 25.26
N GLN A 31 34.01 -3.15 24.67
CA GLN A 31 32.85 -2.28 24.85
C GLN A 31 31.56 -2.92 24.29
N ILE A 32 31.62 -3.56 23.12
CA ILE A 32 30.49 -4.26 22.52
C ILE A 32 30.01 -5.38 23.44
N THR A 33 30.94 -6.20 23.95
CA THR A 33 30.64 -7.30 24.88
C THR A 33 30.02 -6.78 26.18
N ARG A 34 30.56 -5.70 26.76
CA ARG A 34 29.98 -5.06 27.96
C ARG A 34 28.57 -4.56 27.70
N ARG A 35 28.32 -3.86 26.59
CA ARG A 35 26.98 -3.36 26.23
C ARG A 35 25.99 -4.50 25.99
N ARG A 36 26.37 -5.55 25.26
CA ARG A 36 25.54 -6.76 25.07
C ARG A 36 25.19 -7.43 26.39
N THR A 37 26.14 -7.49 27.33
CA THR A 37 25.90 -8.03 28.68
C THR A 37 24.81 -7.25 29.40
N VAL A 38 24.86 -5.91 29.38
CA VAL A 38 23.83 -5.06 29.98
C VAL A 38 22.47 -5.29 29.31
N PHE A 39 22.40 -5.39 27.99
CA PHE A 39 21.14 -5.66 27.30
C PHE A 39 20.59 -7.06 27.62
N GLU A 40 21.39 -8.12 27.53
CA GLU A 40 20.92 -9.49 27.83
C GLU A 40 20.50 -9.66 29.29
N THR A 41 21.16 -9.00 30.23
CA THR A 41 20.70 -8.98 31.64
C THR A 41 19.37 -8.25 31.79
N SER A 42 19.16 -7.14 31.08
CA SER A 42 17.88 -6.41 31.07
C SER A 42 16.73 -7.26 30.54
N LEU A 43 16.97 -8.08 29.50
CA LEU A 43 15.95 -8.96 28.92
C LEU A 43 15.46 -10.07 29.86
N ILE A 44 16.27 -10.48 30.84
CA ILE A 44 15.95 -11.61 31.74
C ILE A 44 15.37 -11.12 33.08
N ARG A 45 15.19 -9.80 33.26
CA ARG A 45 14.59 -9.27 34.48
C ARG A 45 13.19 -9.84 34.75
N ARG A 46 12.79 -9.82 36.03
CA ARG A 46 11.51 -10.35 36.51
C ARG A 46 10.30 -9.79 35.76
N HIS A 47 10.28 -8.47 35.52
CA HIS A 47 9.22 -7.80 34.76
C HIS A 47 9.76 -7.32 33.41
N THR A 48 9.69 -8.16 32.40
CA THR A 48 10.20 -7.83 31.07
C THR A 48 9.40 -6.68 30.44
N ARG A 49 10.06 -5.72 29.76
CA ARG A 49 9.37 -4.65 29.00
C ARG A 49 9.81 -4.73 27.54
N LYS A 50 8.91 -4.39 26.62
CA LYS A 50 9.16 -4.37 25.18
C LYS A 50 10.27 -3.40 24.79
N ASP A 51 10.35 -2.24 25.46
CA ASP A 51 11.34 -1.19 25.18
C ASP A 51 12.79 -1.72 25.25
N ASP A 52 13.07 -2.67 26.14
CA ASP A 52 14.41 -3.26 26.27
C ASP A 52 14.81 -4.04 25.01
N PHE A 53 13.86 -4.77 24.41
CA PHE A 53 14.10 -5.48 23.16
C PHE A 53 14.33 -4.51 22.01
N PHE A 54 13.56 -3.41 21.96
CA PHE A 54 13.73 -2.39 20.92
C PHE A 54 15.05 -1.67 21.06
N LYS A 55 15.44 -1.22 22.26
CA LYS A 55 16.75 -0.57 22.49
C LYS A 55 17.92 -1.47 22.13
N TYR A 56 17.82 -2.77 22.43
CA TYR A 56 18.87 -3.71 22.08
C TYR A 56 18.92 -3.99 20.57
N ALA A 57 17.76 -4.17 19.92
CA ALA A 57 17.70 -4.32 18.47
C ALA A 57 18.25 -3.07 17.76
N GLU A 58 17.88 -1.87 18.23
CA GLU A 58 18.39 -0.59 17.72
C GLU A 58 19.91 -0.49 17.85
N TYR A 59 20.47 -0.90 19.00
CA TYR A 59 21.91 -0.96 19.19
C TYR A 59 22.61 -1.86 18.16
N GLU A 60 22.10 -3.08 17.91
CA GLU A 60 22.68 -4.00 16.92
C GLU A 60 22.51 -3.47 15.48
N ILE A 61 21.39 -2.80 15.17
CA ILE A 61 21.17 -2.15 13.87
C ILE A 61 22.18 -1.01 13.67
N ASN A 62 22.41 -0.19 14.69
CA ASN A 62 23.39 0.90 14.64
C ASN A 62 24.82 0.37 14.54
N LEU A 63 25.13 -0.76 15.19
CA LEU A 63 26.41 -1.44 15.06
C LEU A 63 26.64 -1.95 13.61
N GLU A 64 25.61 -2.48 12.97
CA GLU A 64 25.67 -2.88 11.55
C GLU A 64 25.87 -1.67 10.62
N ARG A 65 25.24 -0.52 10.90
CA ARG A 65 25.51 0.72 10.16
C ARG A 65 26.98 1.12 10.28
N LEU A 66 27.53 1.09 11.50
CA LEU A 66 28.95 1.40 11.74
C LEU A 66 29.87 0.42 10.99
N ARG A 67 29.55 -0.88 11.01
CA ARG A 67 30.28 -1.90 10.25
C ARG A 67 30.26 -1.59 8.75
N LYS A 68 29.11 -1.27 8.17
CA LYS A 68 28.96 -0.92 6.74
C LYS A 68 29.80 0.32 6.36
N VAL A 69 29.86 1.33 7.23
CA VAL A 69 30.71 2.52 7.01
C VAL A 69 32.20 2.15 7.03
N ARG A 70 32.63 1.37 8.03
CA ARG A 70 34.04 0.92 8.13
C ARG A 70 34.44 0.00 6.99
N TRP A 71 33.53 -0.86 6.55
CA TRP A 71 33.70 -1.71 5.37
C TRP A 71 34.02 -0.90 4.11
N LYS A 72 33.34 0.23 3.91
CA LYS A 72 33.66 1.16 2.81
C LYS A 72 35.03 1.81 3.00
N LYS A 73 35.32 2.31 4.20
CA LYS A 73 36.60 2.97 4.52
C LYS A 73 37.82 2.08 4.32
N LEU A 74 37.72 0.79 4.63
CA LEU A 74 38.78 -0.20 4.41
C LEU A 74 38.90 -0.68 2.95
N GLY A 75 38.10 -0.16 2.03
CA GLY A 75 38.13 -0.58 0.63
C GLY A 75 37.56 -1.97 0.37
N TYR A 76 36.96 -2.63 1.38
CA TYR A 76 36.36 -3.96 1.23
C TYR A 76 35.11 -4.00 0.35
N HIS A 77 34.60 -2.84 -0.08
CA HIS A 77 33.57 -2.77 -1.10
C HIS A 77 34.11 -2.99 -2.53
N ILE A 78 35.40 -2.71 -2.75
CA ILE A 78 36.09 -2.91 -4.04
C ILE A 78 36.62 -4.34 -4.08
N ASN A 79 37.34 -4.76 -3.04
CA ASN A 79 37.89 -6.10 -2.90
C ASN A 79 37.34 -6.76 -1.62
N PRO A 80 36.17 -7.41 -1.69
CA PRO A 80 35.54 -7.99 -0.51
C PRO A 80 36.33 -9.22 -0.02
N PRO A 81 36.66 -9.30 1.29
CA PRO A 81 37.18 -10.53 1.85
C PRO A 81 36.13 -11.65 1.78
N PRO A 82 36.54 -12.93 1.79
CA PRO A 82 35.60 -14.05 1.69
C PRO A 82 34.53 -13.99 2.78
N PRO A 83 33.32 -14.51 2.49
CA PRO A 83 32.24 -14.55 3.47
C PRO A 83 32.68 -15.39 4.68
N SER A 84 32.46 -14.84 5.87
CA SER A 84 32.86 -15.46 7.13
C SER A 84 31.77 -15.24 8.19
N ALA A 85 32.04 -15.64 9.44
CA ALA A 85 31.07 -15.57 10.53
C ALA A 85 30.47 -14.16 10.69
N SER A 86 31.27 -13.10 10.54
CA SER A 86 30.84 -11.70 10.71
C SER A 86 29.87 -11.20 9.63
N SER A 87 29.88 -11.77 8.42
CA SER A 87 29.27 -11.16 7.22
C SER A 87 27.77 -10.88 7.36
N TYR A 88 27.04 -11.74 8.06
CA TYR A 88 25.58 -11.61 8.28
C TYR A 88 25.20 -11.71 9.76
N SER A 89 26.19 -11.61 10.65
CA SER A 89 26.01 -11.86 12.08
C SER A 89 25.11 -10.83 12.77
N LEU A 90 25.36 -9.54 12.55
CA LEU A 90 24.62 -8.45 13.19
C LEU A 90 23.15 -8.39 12.73
N PRO A 91 22.81 -8.46 11.42
CA PRO A 91 21.42 -8.51 11.01
C PRO A 91 20.67 -9.73 11.55
N ARG A 92 21.34 -10.90 11.61
CA ARG A 92 20.79 -12.11 12.20
C ARG A 92 20.53 -11.97 13.70
N ARG A 93 21.39 -11.24 14.42
CA ARG A 93 21.16 -10.97 15.85
C ARG A 93 20.00 -10.01 16.06
N ALA A 94 19.94 -8.91 15.32
CA ALA A 94 18.85 -7.94 15.42
C ALA A 94 17.48 -8.62 15.19
N ILE A 95 17.34 -9.42 14.13
CA ILE A 95 16.09 -10.15 13.86
C ILE A 95 15.82 -11.22 14.92
N TYR A 96 16.84 -11.88 15.47
CA TYR A 96 16.68 -12.85 16.56
C TYR A 96 16.17 -12.19 17.85
N ILE A 97 16.68 -11.00 18.20
CA ILE A 97 16.19 -10.22 19.35
C ILE A 97 14.72 -9.85 19.15
N LEU A 98 14.36 -9.33 17.97
CA LEU A 98 12.97 -8.99 17.65
C LEU A 98 12.06 -10.22 17.65
N LYS A 99 12.53 -11.39 17.18
CA LYS A 99 11.79 -12.65 17.30
C LYS A 99 11.57 -13.07 18.75
N ARG A 100 12.56 -12.90 19.63
CA ARG A 100 12.38 -13.14 21.08
C ARG A 100 11.32 -12.19 21.65
N ALA A 101 11.26 -10.95 21.16
CA ALA A 101 10.24 -9.99 21.56
C ALA A 101 8.83 -10.44 21.15
N THR A 102 8.63 -10.93 19.92
CA THR A 102 7.30 -11.40 19.47
C THR A 102 6.82 -12.62 20.25
N VAL A 103 7.72 -13.53 20.63
CA VAL A 103 7.38 -14.67 21.50
C VAL A 103 7.01 -14.22 22.92
N LYS A 104 7.66 -13.18 23.43
CA LYS A 104 7.42 -12.67 24.80
C LYS A 104 6.17 -11.79 24.88
N PHE A 105 5.88 -11.02 23.84
CA PHE A 105 4.75 -10.08 23.74
C PHE A 105 3.91 -10.38 22.49
N PRO A 106 3.27 -11.56 22.40
CA PRO A 106 2.53 -11.95 21.20
C PRO A 106 1.27 -11.10 20.96
N GLY A 107 0.73 -10.47 21.99
CA GLY A 107 -0.45 -9.59 21.90
C GLY A 107 -0.14 -8.12 21.64
N ASP A 108 1.12 -7.76 21.36
CA ASP A 108 1.49 -6.38 21.02
C ASP A 108 1.79 -6.27 19.52
N LEU A 109 0.88 -5.62 18.78
CA LEU A 109 1.00 -5.44 17.34
C LEU A 109 2.27 -4.67 16.96
N ALA A 110 2.71 -3.69 17.76
CA ALA A 110 3.89 -2.88 17.46
C ALA A 110 5.18 -3.72 17.43
N VAL A 111 5.24 -4.78 18.25
CA VAL A 111 6.38 -5.71 18.29
C VAL A 111 6.44 -6.54 17.01
N TRP A 112 5.29 -7.02 16.52
CA TRP A 112 5.19 -7.74 15.26
C TRP A 112 5.52 -6.86 14.05
N LEU A 113 5.00 -5.63 14.02
CA LEU A 113 5.29 -4.66 12.96
C LEU A 113 6.79 -4.35 12.90
N ALA A 114 7.44 -4.05 14.03
CA ALA A 114 8.88 -3.80 14.07
C ALA A 114 9.71 -5.02 13.60
N TYR A 115 9.32 -6.23 13.98
CA TYR A 115 9.96 -7.48 13.54
C TYR A 115 9.88 -7.66 12.02
N VAL A 116 8.67 -7.50 11.46
CA VAL A 116 8.40 -7.68 10.02
C VAL A 116 9.03 -6.57 9.18
N GLU A 117 8.98 -5.33 9.67
CA GLU A 117 9.56 -4.16 9.01
C GLU A 117 11.08 -4.29 8.89
N TYR A 118 11.76 -4.67 9.97
CA TYR A 118 13.20 -4.90 9.95
C TYR A 118 13.57 -6.03 8.99
N ALA A 119 12.84 -7.16 9.04
CA ALA A 119 13.05 -8.29 8.14
C ALA A 119 12.87 -7.88 6.66
N SER A 120 11.89 -7.03 6.35
CA SER A 120 11.61 -6.53 5.01
C SER A 120 12.75 -5.65 4.49
N ARG A 121 13.24 -4.71 5.32
CA ARG A 121 14.36 -3.82 4.97
C ARG A 121 15.67 -4.57 4.70
N GLU A 122 15.94 -5.64 5.44
CA GLU A 122 17.12 -6.50 5.21
C GLU A 122 16.90 -7.54 4.09
N GLY A 123 15.72 -7.56 3.45
CA GLY A 123 15.41 -8.48 2.34
C GLY A 123 15.17 -9.93 2.76
N MET A 124 14.82 -10.17 4.03
CA MET A 124 14.57 -11.49 4.61
C MET A 124 13.16 -12.03 4.28
N ARG A 125 12.86 -12.25 2.99
CA ARG A 125 11.52 -12.59 2.46
C ARG A 125 10.80 -13.72 3.21
N LYS A 126 11.48 -14.86 3.42
CA LYS A 126 10.89 -16.02 4.12
C LYS A 126 10.53 -15.70 5.57
N ILE A 127 11.27 -14.79 6.21
CA ILE A 127 11.04 -14.36 7.59
C ILE A 127 9.86 -13.39 7.64
N VAL A 128 9.76 -12.47 6.66
CA VAL A 128 8.63 -11.55 6.51
C VAL A 128 7.32 -12.32 6.35
N SER A 129 7.24 -13.23 5.37
CA SER A 129 6.04 -14.02 5.11
C SER A 129 5.62 -14.83 6.34
N LYS A 130 6.55 -15.56 6.98
CA LYS A 130 6.26 -16.30 8.22
C LYS A 130 5.90 -15.40 9.40
N GLY A 131 6.53 -14.23 9.50
CA GLY A 131 6.27 -13.26 10.56
C GLY A 131 4.87 -12.69 10.47
N LEU A 132 4.43 -12.32 9.27
CA LEU A 132 3.09 -11.82 9.01
C LEU A 132 2.01 -12.87 9.25
N THR A 133 2.22 -14.12 8.81
CA THR A 133 1.24 -15.19 9.07
C THR A 133 1.10 -15.49 10.56
N LEU A 134 2.21 -15.51 11.32
CA LEU A 134 2.16 -15.65 12.78
C LEU A 134 1.51 -14.44 13.46
N ALA A 135 1.80 -13.22 12.99
CA ALA A 135 1.18 -12.02 13.52
C ALA A 135 -0.35 -12.04 13.32
N LEU A 136 -0.83 -12.48 12.15
CA LEU A 136 -2.26 -12.62 11.87
C LEU A 136 -2.95 -13.66 12.77
N GLN A 137 -2.26 -14.72 13.19
CA GLN A 137 -2.81 -15.68 14.15
C GLN A 137 -3.09 -15.04 15.52
N HIS A 138 -2.28 -14.07 15.93
CA HIS A 138 -2.48 -13.34 17.18
C HIS A 138 -3.37 -12.09 17.02
N HIS A 139 -3.40 -11.50 15.83
CA HIS A 139 -4.10 -10.25 15.52
C HIS A 139 -4.96 -10.36 14.25
N PRO A 140 -6.00 -11.21 14.25
CA PRO A 140 -6.84 -11.43 13.07
C PRO A 140 -7.71 -10.22 12.69
N LEU A 141 -7.94 -9.29 13.62
CA LEU A 141 -8.77 -8.10 13.39
C LEU A 141 -7.94 -6.86 12.99
N SER A 142 -6.70 -7.04 12.54
CA SER A 142 -5.81 -5.93 12.16
C SER A 142 -5.75 -5.78 10.64
N PRO A 143 -6.44 -4.78 10.03
CA PRO A 143 -6.38 -4.53 8.58
C PRO A 143 -4.96 -4.36 8.07
N THR A 144 -4.11 -3.66 8.82
CA THR A 144 -2.71 -3.38 8.46
C THR A 144 -1.91 -4.65 8.14
N LEU A 145 -2.15 -5.77 8.84
CA LEU A 145 -1.41 -7.01 8.60
C LEU A 145 -1.79 -7.66 7.27
N TYR A 146 -3.07 -7.59 6.89
CA TYR A 146 -3.52 -8.06 5.58
C TYR A 146 -2.94 -7.20 4.46
N LEU A 147 -2.88 -5.88 4.65
CA LEU A 147 -2.27 -4.95 3.70
C LEU A 147 -0.77 -5.18 3.52
N LEU A 148 -0.05 -5.39 4.62
CA LEU A 148 1.39 -5.69 4.55
C LEU A 148 1.64 -7.06 3.88
N LEU A 149 0.78 -8.05 4.13
CA LEU A 149 0.91 -9.36 3.51
C LEU A 149 0.58 -9.32 2.02
N SER A 150 -0.48 -8.62 1.61
CA SER A 150 -0.80 -8.42 0.20
C SER A 150 0.31 -7.64 -0.51
N TYR A 151 0.81 -6.55 0.09
CA TYR A 151 1.94 -5.79 -0.43
C TYR A 151 3.19 -6.66 -0.61
N HIS A 152 3.52 -7.50 0.37
CA HIS A 152 4.69 -8.40 0.28
C HIS A 152 4.60 -9.37 -0.90
N HIS A 153 3.40 -9.87 -1.20
CA HIS A 153 3.18 -10.75 -2.35
C HIS A 153 3.31 -9.99 -3.67
N LEU A 154 2.80 -8.77 -3.76
CA LEU A 154 2.88 -7.94 -4.97
C LEU A 154 4.30 -7.41 -5.22
N HIS A 155 5.02 -7.06 -4.16
CA HIS A 155 6.34 -6.45 -4.22
C HIS A 155 7.34 -7.21 -3.31
N PRO A 156 7.77 -8.41 -3.70
CA PRO A 156 8.60 -9.26 -2.85
C PRO A 156 10.02 -8.71 -2.62
N ASN A 157 10.48 -7.78 -3.47
CA ASN A 157 11.83 -7.22 -3.43
C ASN A 157 11.88 -5.78 -2.89
N SER A 158 10.74 -5.13 -2.70
CA SER A 158 10.69 -3.80 -2.11
C SER A 158 10.47 -3.90 -0.60
N PRO A 159 11.09 -3.02 0.19
CA PRO A 159 10.73 -2.87 1.59
C PRO A 159 9.30 -2.30 1.70
N PHE A 160 8.68 -2.46 2.87
CA PHE A 160 7.38 -1.83 3.12
C PHE A 160 7.48 -0.30 3.09
N PRO A 161 6.50 0.41 2.50
CA PRO A 161 6.41 1.85 2.57
C PRO A 161 6.16 2.27 4.03
N ARG A 162 6.84 3.33 4.48
CA ARG A 162 6.75 3.81 5.87
C ARG A 162 5.35 4.27 6.26
N GLU A 163 4.63 4.83 5.30
CA GLU A 163 3.27 5.38 5.49
C GLU A 163 2.26 4.30 5.94
N VAL A 164 2.48 3.04 5.54
CA VAL A 164 1.54 1.93 5.81
C VAL A 164 1.72 1.35 7.21
N ILE A 165 2.86 1.62 7.87
CA ILE A 165 3.15 1.11 9.21
C ILE A 165 2.82 2.22 10.21
N PRO A 166 1.82 2.04 11.09
CA PRO A 166 1.57 2.99 12.17
C PRO A 166 2.88 3.24 12.92
N SER A 167 3.25 4.52 13.13
CA SER A 167 4.49 4.94 13.82
C SER A 167 4.51 4.61 15.32
N ALA A 168 3.86 3.51 15.71
CA ALA A 168 3.77 3.00 17.07
C ALA A 168 5.07 2.33 17.55
N SER A 169 6.03 2.07 16.65
CA SER A 169 7.35 1.57 17.03
C SER A 169 8.30 2.74 17.29
N THR A 170 8.85 2.84 18.50
CA THR A 170 9.96 3.77 18.84
C THR A 170 11.27 3.40 18.15
N LEU A 171 11.26 2.42 17.25
CA LEU A 171 12.45 1.89 16.61
C LEU A 171 12.80 2.76 15.40
N ASP A 172 13.82 3.60 15.54
CA ASP A 172 14.30 4.46 14.44
C ASP A 172 15.06 3.65 13.38
N LEU A 173 14.29 3.10 12.44
CA LEU A 173 14.84 2.37 11.31
C LEU A 173 15.31 3.36 10.21
N PRO A 174 16.41 3.12 9.49
CA PRO A 174 17.02 4.10 8.58
C PRO A 174 16.25 4.30 7.25
N SER A 175 16.19 5.51 6.71
CA SER A 175 15.47 5.81 5.45
C SER A 175 16.13 5.09 4.27
N THR A 176 15.42 4.16 3.65
CA THR A 176 15.92 3.50 2.44
C THR A 176 15.67 4.40 1.24
N SER A 177 16.72 5.05 0.74
CA SER A 177 16.69 5.84 -0.50
C SER A 177 16.90 5.00 -1.76
N SER A 178 16.85 3.67 -1.67
CA SER A 178 16.99 2.81 -2.85
C SER A 178 15.62 2.58 -3.47
N SER A 179 15.29 3.38 -4.47
CA SER A 179 14.31 3.06 -5.51
C SER A 179 14.79 1.82 -6.27
N LYS A 180 14.69 0.64 -5.65
CA LYS A 180 14.75 -0.61 -6.38
C LYS A 180 13.40 -0.72 -7.09
N ASP A 181 13.44 -0.84 -8.42
CA ASP A 181 12.25 -0.99 -9.26
C ASP A 181 11.19 -1.82 -8.56
N THR A 182 10.07 -1.16 -8.21
CA THR A 182 8.91 -1.79 -7.61
C THR A 182 8.18 -2.57 -8.70
N GLY A 183 8.82 -3.61 -9.22
CA GLY A 183 8.20 -4.50 -10.19
C GLY A 183 6.94 -5.09 -9.57
N PHE A 184 5.78 -4.75 -10.14
CA PHE A 184 4.51 -5.36 -9.79
C PHE A 184 4.55 -6.83 -10.21
N SER A 185 4.57 -7.74 -9.24
CA SER A 185 4.60 -9.17 -9.52
C SER A 185 3.20 -9.70 -9.81
N LEU A 186 2.95 -10.03 -11.08
CA LEU A 186 1.69 -10.65 -11.49
C LEU A 186 1.48 -12.04 -10.88
N GLU A 187 2.56 -12.77 -10.58
CA GLU A 187 2.49 -14.06 -9.88
C GLU A 187 1.99 -13.91 -8.44
N GLY A 188 2.26 -12.76 -7.80
CA GLY A 188 1.83 -12.45 -6.44
C GLY A 188 0.35 -12.07 -6.33
N THR A 189 -0.32 -11.74 -7.43
CA THR A 189 -1.68 -11.17 -7.40
C THR A 189 -2.73 -12.13 -6.84
N ALA A 190 -2.66 -13.42 -7.16
CA ALA A 190 -3.58 -14.42 -6.65
C ALA A 190 -3.45 -14.60 -5.12
N ALA A 191 -2.21 -14.62 -4.61
CA ALA A 191 -1.95 -14.70 -3.19
C ALA A 191 -2.42 -13.42 -2.47
N ALA A 192 -2.09 -12.24 -3.02
CA ALA A 192 -2.53 -10.95 -2.48
C ALA A 192 -4.07 -10.85 -2.43
N ARG A 193 -4.76 -11.24 -3.50
CA ARG A 193 -6.23 -11.31 -3.57
C ARG A 193 -6.80 -12.19 -2.47
N THR A 194 -6.24 -13.39 -2.31
CA THR A 194 -6.69 -14.34 -1.28
C THR A 194 -6.58 -13.72 0.11
N GLN A 195 -5.46 -13.06 0.42
CA GLN A 195 -5.26 -12.45 1.74
C GLN A 195 -6.20 -11.27 2.00
N LEU A 196 -6.45 -10.42 1.00
CA LEU A 196 -7.39 -9.31 1.13
C LEU A 196 -8.83 -9.82 1.33
N LEU A 197 -9.27 -10.81 0.55
CA LEU A 197 -10.60 -11.42 0.71
C LEU A 197 -10.76 -12.15 2.05
N LEU A 198 -9.69 -12.77 2.58
CA LEU A 198 -9.68 -13.33 3.93
C LEU A 198 -9.83 -12.25 4.99
N GLY A 199 -9.15 -11.11 4.83
CA GLY A 199 -9.31 -9.94 5.69
C GLY A 199 -10.73 -9.38 5.66
N LEU A 200 -11.29 -9.18 4.46
CA LEU A 200 -12.66 -8.67 4.27
C LEU A 200 -13.74 -9.61 4.81
N ARG A 201 -13.49 -10.93 4.85
CA ARG A 201 -14.39 -11.88 5.51
C ARG A 201 -14.49 -11.64 7.01
N LEU A 202 -13.39 -11.24 7.65
CA LEU A 202 -13.34 -10.98 9.09
C LEU A 202 -13.68 -9.53 9.44
N ILE A 203 -13.36 -8.58 8.56
CA ILE A 203 -13.51 -7.14 8.74
C ILE A 203 -14.21 -6.54 7.51
N PRO A 204 -15.52 -6.81 7.33
CA PRO A 204 -16.26 -6.42 6.12
C PRO A 204 -16.47 -4.91 6.01
N ASP A 205 -16.41 -4.18 7.12
CA ASP A 205 -16.61 -2.73 7.22
C ASP A 205 -15.31 -1.92 7.00
N SER A 206 -14.19 -2.59 6.73
CA SER A 206 -12.88 -1.94 6.62
C SER A 206 -12.69 -1.24 5.26
N GLU A 207 -12.88 0.07 5.25
CA GLU A 207 -12.63 0.98 4.12
C GLU A 207 -11.26 0.75 3.46
N ILE A 208 -10.19 0.65 4.25
CA ILE A 208 -8.82 0.53 3.75
C ILE A 208 -8.60 -0.80 3.00
N LEU A 209 -9.22 -1.90 3.45
CA LEU A 209 -9.11 -3.20 2.79
C LEU A 209 -9.86 -3.20 1.46
N TRP A 210 -11.05 -2.59 1.42
CA TRP A 210 -11.81 -2.44 0.19
C TRP A 210 -11.09 -1.56 -0.83
N MET A 211 -10.51 -0.43 -0.40
CA MET A 211 -9.72 0.44 -1.27
C MET A 211 -8.55 -0.32 -1.91
N GLU A 212 -7.78 -1.04 -1.11
CA GLU A 212 -6.62 -1.80 -1.61
C GLU A 212 -7.05 -3.00 -2.46
N TYR A 213 -8.18 -3.63 -2.16
CA TYR A 213 -8.74 -4.68 -3.00
C TYR A 213 -9.18 -4.17 -4.37
N ILE A 214 -9.86 -3.02 -4.44
CA ILE A 214 -10.25 -2.39 -5.70
C ILE A 214 -9.02 -1.99 -6.52
N LYS A 215 -8.00 -1.39 -5.89
CA LYS A 215 -6.72 -1.05 -6.54
C LYS A 215 -6.04 -2.30 -7.10
N LEU A 216 -6.03 -3.40 -6.35
CA LEU A 216 -5.46 -4.67 -6.81
C LEU A 216 -6.16 -5.17 -8.07
N GLU A 217 -7.50 -5.19 -8.09
CA GLU A 217 -8.26 -5.68 -9.25
C GLU A 217 -8.09 -4.76 -10.47
N LEU A 218 -8.12 -3.45 -10.28
CA LEU A 218 -7.83 -2.47 -11.34
C LEU A 218 -6.43 -2.69 -11.92
N GLY A 219 -5.41 -2.77 -11.06
CA GLY A 219 -4.03 -2.99 -11.48
C GLY A 219 -3.84 -4.33 -12.20
N TRP A 220 -4.51 -5.39 -11.74
CA TRP A 220 -4.47 -6.70 -12.37
C TRP A 220 -5.10 -6.70 -13.78
N VAL A 221 -6.29 -6.10 -13.94
CA VAL A 221 -6.95 -6.02 -15.26
C VAL A 221 -6.12 -5.17 -16.23
N GLU A 222 -5.58 -4.03 -15.80
CA GLU A 222 -4.71 -3.20 -16.64
C GLU A 222 -3.42 -3.91 -17.04
N ALA A 223 -2.81 -4.64 -16.11
CA ALA A 223 -1.63 -5.42 -16.40
C ALA A 223 -1.92 -6.57 -17.39
N LEU A 224 -3.11 -7.19 -17.30
CA LEU A 224 -3.57 -8.19 -18.26
C LEU A 224 -3.80 -7.58 -19.66
N ARG A 225 -4.48 -6.43 -19.74
CA ARG A 225 -4.67 -5.66 -20.99
C ARG A 225 -3.35 -5.32 -21.65
N ARG A 226 -2.40 -4.76 -20.89
CA ARG A 226 -1.05 -4.41 -21.39
C ARG A 226 -0.32 -5.63 -21.96
N ARG A 227 -0.37 -6.77 -21.27
CA ARG A 227 0.25 -8.01 -21.75
C ARG A 227 -0.34 -8.47 -23.08
N TRP A 228 -1.64 -8.35 -23.27
CA TRP A 228 -2.29 -8.76 -24.52
C TRP A 228 -2.02 -7.80 -25.66
N ASN A 229 -2.00 -6.49 -25.39
CA ASN A 229 -1.58 -5.49 -26.36
C ASN A 229 -0.15 -5.77 -26.85
N VAL A 230 0.78 -6.14 -25.94
CA VAL A 230 2.16 -6.52 -26.29
C VAL A 230 2.22 -7.80 -27.11
N LEU A 231 1.34 -8.76 -26.84
CA LEU A 231 1.24 -10.01 -27.61
C LEU A 231 0.58 -9.81 -28.99
N GLY A 232 0.14 -8.60 -29.33
CA GLY A 232 -0.53 -8.31 -30.60
C GLY A 232 -1.91 -8.95 -30.75
N ILE A 233 -2.48 -9.48 -29.65
CA ILE A 233 -3.85 -9.99 -29.59
C ILE A 233 -4.75 -8.78 -29.29
N ASN A 234 -4.78 -7.84 -30.22
CA ASN A 234 -5.75 -6.75 -30.21
C ASN A 234 -7.08 -7.33 -30.72
N ASP A 235 -7.90 -7.86 -29.82
CA ASP A 235 -9.33 -7.94 -30.13
C ASP A 235 -9.85 -6.51 -30.27
N ALA A 236 -10.46 -6.23 -31.40
CA ALA A 236 -11.08 -4.97 -31.78
C ALA A 236 -12.07 -4.48 -30.71
N ILE A 237 -11.62 -3.61 -29.81
CA ILE A 237 -12.50 -3.00 -28.80
C ILE A 237 -13.05 -1.63 -29.28
N ASP A 238 -12.57 -1.04 -30.39
CA ASP A 238 -13.04 0.30 -30.83
C ASP A 238 -13.06 0.54 -32.37
N SER A 239 -13.71 -0.32 -33.18
CA SER A 239 -14.02 0.03 -34.58
C SER A 239 -15.40 -0.49 -35.02
N PRO A 240 -16.38 0.38 -35.36
CA PRO A 240 -17.65 -0.03 -35.94
C PRO A 240 -17.65 -0.14 -37.47
N ASP A 241 -16.49 -0.02 -38.13
CA ASP A 241 -16.39 -0.14 -39.59
C ASP A 241 -15.00 -0.65 -40.00
N SER A 242 -14.91 -1.91 -40.42
CA SER A 242 -13.92 -2.34 -41.41
C SER A 242 -14.35 -3.69 -41.99
N ASN A 243 -14.90 -3.60 -43.20
CA ASN A 243 -15.16 -4.70 -44.10
C ASN A 243 -13.94 -5.61 -44.28
N GLU A 244 -14.24 -6.90 -44.47
CA GLU A 244 -13.49 -7.89 -45.25
C GLU A 244 -12.09 -7.46 -45.70
N VAL A 245 -11.03 -7.81 -44.97
CA VAL A 245 -9.82 -8.51 -45.46
C VAL A 245 -8.95 -8.81 -44.24
N ASN A 246 -8.98 -10.06 -43.77
CA ASN A 246 -8.00 -10.80 -42.93
C ASN A 246 -8.66 -11.74 -41.90
N ALA A 247 -9.69 -12.49 -42.32
CA ALA A 247 -10.28 -13.55 -41.51
C ALA A 247 -9.39 -14.82 -41.39
N GLU A 248 -8.28 -14.92 -42.14
CA GLU A 248 -7.50 -16.16 -42.24
C GLU A 248 -6.17 -16.19 -41.46
N ARG A 249 -5.84 -15.14 -40.69
CA ARG A 249 -4.60 -15.13 -39.86
C ARG A 249 -4.83 -15.14 -38.35
N MET A 250 -6.07 -15.35 -37.92
CA MET A 250 -6.44 -15.50 -36.50
C MET A 250 -7.12 -16.84 -36.22
N THR A 251 -6.43 -17.94 -36.50
CA THR A 251 -6.80 -19.27 -35.97
C THR A 251 -5.69 -19.80 -35.08
N GLY A 252 -5.33 -19.00 -34.07
CA GLY A 252 -4.70 -19.51 -32.86
C GLY A 252 -5.74 -20.27 -32.04
N GLY A 253 -6.10 -21.47 -32.48
CA GLY A 253 -6.95 -22.43 -31.77
C GLY A 253 -8.27 -21.88 -31.25
N GLU A 254 -9.25 -21.68 -32.15
CA GLU A 254 -10.66 -21.79 -31.75
C GLU A 254 -10.84 -23.11 -30.96
N GLY A 255 -11.36 -23.03 -29.73
CA GLY A 255 -11.86 -24.22 -29.04
C GLY A 255 -11.10 -24.73 -27.81
N SER A 256 -10.18 -23.98 -27.20
CA SER A 256 -9.63 -24.42 -25.89
C SER A 256 -10.57 -24.15 -24.70
N PHE A 257 -11.51 -23.20 -24.81
CA PHE A 257 -12.44 -22.83 -23.72
C PHE A 257 -13.94 -22.71 -24.12
N GLY A 258 -14.29 -22.95 -25.38
CA GLY A 258 -15.67 -22.79 -25.88
C GLY A 258 -16.16 -21.32 -25.92
N PRO A 259 -17.35 -21.06 -26.50
CA PRO A 259 -17.91 -19.70 -26.62
C PRO A 259 -18.10 -19.03 -25.25
N ASP A 260 -18.53 -19.79 -24.25
CA ASP A 260 -18.72 -19.31 -22.88
C ASP A 260 -17.40 -18.80 -22.25
N GLY A 261 -16.27 -19.41 -22.60
CA GLY A 261 -14.96 -19.01 -22.12
C GLY A 261 -14.47 -17.69 -22.74
N GLU A 262 -14.81 -17.44 -24.00
CA GLU A 262 -14.49 -16.19 -24.69
C GLU A 262 -15.35 -15.03 -24.18
N ASP A 263 -16.63 -15.26 -23.90
CA ASP A 263 -17.52 -14.26 -23.31
C ASP A 263 -17.15 -13.93 -21.87
N ALA A 264 -16.77 -14.94 -21.08
CA ALA A 264 -16.21 -14.74 -19.75
C ALA A 264 -14.91 -13.92 -19.83
N ARG A 265 -14.04 -14.21 -20.79
CA ARG A 265 -12.79 -13.49 -21.03
C ARG A 265 -13.04 -12.02 -21.38
N LYS A 266 -13.94 -11.73 -22.33
CA LYS A 266 -14.34 -10.36 -22.70
C LYS A 266 -14.92 -9.60 -21.50
N SER A 267 -15.74 -10.26 -20.71
CA SER A 267 -16.33 -9.71 -19.48
C SER A 267 -15.27 -9.34 -18.43
N ILE A 268 -14.27 -10.19 -18.23
CA ILE A 268 -13.16 -9.93 -17.32
C ILE A 268 -12.36 -8.71 -17.79
N LEU A 269 -11.99 -8.65 -19.07
CA LEU A 269 -11.29 -7.50 -19.64
C LEU A 269 -12.11 -6.22 -19.55
N ALA A 270 -13.43 -6.29 -19.68
CA ALA A 270 -14.34 -5.17 -19.54
C ALA A 270 -14.42 -4.64 -18.09
N GLY A 271 -13.76 -5.30 -17.14
CA GLY A 271 -13.64 -4.86 -15.75
C GLY A 271 -14.76 -5.38 -14.85
N GLN A 272 -15.48 -6.44 -15.22
CA GLN A 272 -16.61 -6.95 -14.42
C GLN A 272 -16.21 -7.34 -12.99
N LEU A 273 -14.98 -7.85 -12.78
CA LEU A 273 -14.46 -8.13 -11.44
C LEU A 273 -14.30 -6.86 -10.60
N VAL A 274 -13.83 -5.77 -11.21
CA VAL A 274 -13.70 -4.46 -10.55
C VAL A 274 -15.08 -3.92 -10.19
N LEU A 275 -16.04 -4.00 -11.11
CA LEU A 275 -17.42 -3.55 -10.86
C LEU A 275 -18.08 -4.37 -9.74
N HIS A 276 -17.87 -5.69 -9.73
CA HIS A 276 -18.36 -6.55 -8.66
C HIS A 276 -17.73 -6.19 -7.30
N ALA A 277 -16.41 -5.95 -7.27
CA ALA A 277 -15.70 -5.53 -6.05
C ALA A 277 -16.23 -4.18 -5.53
N ILE A 278 -16.43 -3.19 -6.41
CA ILE A 278 -16.99 -1.88 -6.07
C ILE A 278 -18.41 -2.04 -5.50
N ARG A 279 -19.30 -2.74 -6.21
CA ARG A 279 -20.69 -2.94 -5.76
C ARG A 279 -20.76 -3.66 -4.40
N SER A 280 -19.88 -4.64 -4.19
CA SER A 280 -19.78 -5.36 -2.92
C SER A 280 -19.29 -4.45 -1.80
N ALA A 281 -18.29 -3.59 -2.06
CA ALA A 281 -17.79 -2.62 -1.10
C ALA A 281 -18.86 -1.58 -0.71
N LEU A 282 -19.60 -1.07 -1.70
CA LEU A 282 -20.67 -0.09 -1.50
C LEU A 282 -21.80 -0.64 -0.64
N GLY A 283 -22.17 -1.92 -0.82
CA GLY A 283 -23.16 -2.59 0.03
C GLY A 283 -22.64 -3.02 1.40
N ALA A 284 -21.32 -3.15 1.58
CA ALA A 284 -20.73 -3.54 2.87
C ALA A 284 -20.53 -2.35 3.83
N ILE A 285 -20.30 -1.15 3.30
CA ILE A 285 -20.01 0.06 4.10
C ILE A 285 -21.15 1.07 3.94
N GLU A 286 -21.97 1.18 4.99
CA GLU A 286 -23.15 2.05 5.04
C GLU A 286 -22.98 3.24 6.01
N GLY A 287 -23.94 4.17 5.97
CA GLY A 287 -23.98 5.36 6.83
C GLY A 287 -22.92 6.41 6.49
N GLN A 288 -22.57 7.26 7.47
CA GLN A 288 -21.62 8.36 7.26
C GLN A 288 -20.22 7.88 6.83
N LYS A 289 -19.76 6.74 7.37
CA LYS A 289 -18.51 6.08 6.97
C LYS A 289 -18.57 5.58 5.53
N GLY A 290 -19.71 5.04 5.13
CA GLY A 290 -19.97 4.66 3.74
C GLY A 290 -19.88 5.86 2.79
N MET A 291 -20.31 7.04 3.23
CA MET A 291 -20.25 8.25 2.42
C MET A 291 -18.83 8.79 2.27
N THR A 292 -18.04 8.83 3.35
CA THR A 292 -16.61 9.19 3.27
C THR A 292 -15.85 8.23 2.37
N PHE A 293 -16.09 6.93 2.50
CA PHE A 293 -15.50 5.91 1.63
C PHE A 293 -15.85 6.12 0.15
N ARG A 294 -17.11 6.44 -0.18
CA ARG A 294 -17.55 6.73 -1.55
C ARG A 294 -16.81 7.92 -2.15
N LEU A 295 -16.68 9.01 -1.39
CA LEU A 295 -15.96 10.21 -1.83
C LEU A 295 -14.47 9.93 -2.04
N ASP A 296 -13.84 9.18 -1.14
CA ASP A 296 -12.44 8.78 -1.26
C ASP A 296 -12.21 7.82 -2.42
N LEU A 297 -13.16 6.92 -2.68
CA LEU A 297 -13.15 6.03 -3.84
C LEU A 297 -13.23 6.84 -5.14
N VAL A 298 -14.11 7.85 -5.21
CA VAL A 298 -14.20 8.77 -6.37
C VAL A 298 -12.89 9.52 -6.57
N ARG A 299 -12.30 10.10 -5.51
CA ARG A 299 -10.99 10.79 -5.58
C ARG A 299 -9.88 9.87 -6.09
N MET A 300 -9.80 8.64 -5.56
CA MET A 300 -8.83 7.65 -6.00
C MET A 300 -9.03 7.29 -7.47
N LEU A 301 -10.25 6.94 -7.88
CA LEU A 301 -10.57 6.54 -9.25
C LEU A 301 -10.27 7.66 -10.25
N ARG A 302 -10.52 8.93 -9.91
CA ARG A 302 -10.19 10.10 -10.76
C ARG A 302 -8.71 10.15 -11.12
N THR A 303 -7.84 9.86 -10.16
CA THR A 303 -6.37 9.88 -10.38
C THR A 303 -5.80 8.58 -10.94
N TYR A 304 -6.57 7.49 -10.95
CA TYR A 304 -6.05 6.18 -11.29
C TYR A 304 -5.82 6.01 -12.81
N PRO A 305 -4.63 5.56 -13.26
CA PRO A 305 -4.27 5.48 -14.68
C PRO A 305 -4.84 4.22 -15.34
N SER A 306 -6.16 4.19 -15.56
CA SER A 306 -6.89 3.05 -16.14
C SER A 306 -8.00 3.50 -17.10
N ALA A 307 -8.17 2.76 -18.20
CA ALA A 307 -9.28 2.97 -19.12
C ALA A 307 -10.63 2.52 -18.52
N LEU A 308 -10.61 1.72 -17.46
CA LEU A 308 -11.80 1.31 -16.71
C LEU A 308 -12.32 2.39 -15.76
N ARG A 309 -11.59 3.51 -15.60
CA ARG A 309 -11.97 4.63 -14.74
C ARG A 309 -13.41 5.08 -14.95
N GLY A 310 -13.83 5.27 -16.21
CA GLY A 310 -15.18 5.73 -16.54
C GLY A 310 -16.26 4.79 -15.99
N LYS A 311 -16.18 3.50 -16.34
CA LYS A 311 -17.13 2.48 -15.88
C LYS A 311 -17.15 2.32 -14.36
N ALA A 312 -15.98 2.41 -13.72
CA ALA A 312 -15.87 2.33 -12.26
C ALA A 312 -16.51 3.54 -11.58
N LEU A 313 -16.27 4.75 -12.08
CA LEU A 313 -16.90 5.98 -11.60
C LEU A 313 -18.42 5.96 -11.81
N ASP A 314 -18.89 5.50 -12.97
CA ASP A 314 -20.32 5.35 -13.26
C ASP A 314 -21.02 4.48 -12.22
N ALA A 315 -20.40 3.35 -11.83
CA ALA A 315 -20.97 2.45 -10.82
C ALA A 315 -21.04 3.09 -9.42
N VAL A 316 -20.08 3.95 -9.06
CA VAL A 316 -20.11 4.67 -7.77
C VAL A 316 -21.14 5.81 -7.81
N HIS A 317 -21.23 6.53 -8.93
CA HIS A 317 -22.21 7.60 -9.12
C HIS A 317 -23.65 7.08 -9.17
N GLU A 318 -23.88 5.91 -9.76
CA GLU A 318 -25.17 5.24 -9.72
C GLU A 318 -25.63 5.00 -8.28
N ASP A 319 -24.72 4.58 -7.40
CA ASP A 319 -25.00 4.37 -5.98
C ASP A 319 -25.20 5.68 -5.22
N LEU A 320 -24.37 6.70 -5.49
CA LEU A 320 -24.57 8.05 -4.96
C LEU A 320 -25.92 8.65 -5.38
N GLY A 321 -26.36 8.38 -6.61
CA GLY A 321 -27.69 8.77 -7.09
C GLY A 321 -28.81 8.15 -6.26
N ARG A 322 -28.70 6.86 -5.89
CA ARG A 322 -29.66 6.21 -4.99
C ARG A 322 -29.65 6.82 -3.59
N ILE A 323 -28.47 7.20 -3.07
CA ILE A 323 -28.34 7.86 -1.76
C ILE A 323 -28.92 9.28 -1.79
N ALA A 324 -28.80 10.00 -2.92
CA ALA A 324 -29.35 11.34 -3.11
C ALA A 324 -30.89 11.41 -3.05
N GLU A 325 -31.56 10.27 -3.28
CA GLU A 325 -33.01 10.08 -3.15
C GLU A 325 -33.42 9.50 -1.78
N GLY A 326 -32.45 9.23 -0.91
CA GLY A 326 -32.66 8.63 0.40
C GLY A 326 -33.33 9.57 1.42
N SER A 327 -33.71 9.00 2.57
CA SER A 327 -34.39 9.72 3.66
C SER A 327 -33.46 10.57 4.52
N ASP A 328 -32.16 10.28 4.54
CA ASP A 328 -31.16 11.06 5.28
C ASP A 328 -30.75 12.30 4.48
N MET A 329 -31.26 13.46 4.91
CA MET A 329 -31.07 14.74 4.24
C MET A 329 -29.60 15.15 4.12
N LYS A 330 -28.76 14.80 5.11
CA LYS A 330 -27.34 15.18 5.10
C LYS A 330 -26.55 14.34 4.12
N LEU A 331 -26.75 13.02 4.13
CA LEU A 331 -26.11 12.11 3.17
C LEU A 331 -26.59 12.38 1.75
N ALA A 332 -27.88 12.64 1.57
CA ALA A 332 -28.46 13.00 0.29
C ALA A 332 -27.85 14.31 -0.26
N ALA A 333 -27.67 15.33 0.59
CA ALA A 333 -27.01 16.57 0.20
C ALA A 333 -25.56 16.36 -0.27
N GLN A 334 -24.77 15.57 0.48
CA GLN A 334 -23.40 15.22 0.09
C GLN A 334 -23.36 14.47 -1.24
N ALA A 335 -24.28 13.53 -1.47
CA ALA A 335 -24.33 12.74 -2.69
C ALA A 335 -24.75 13.59 -3.90
N ARG A 336 -25.71 14.49 -3.72
CA ARG A 336 -26.09 15.47 -4.75
C ARG A 336 -24.90 16.34 -5.15
N LEU A 337 -24.16 16.88 -4.19
CA LEU A 337 -22.99 17.71 -4.48
C LEU A 337 -21.90 16.92 -5.24
N ALA A 338 -21.67 15.66 -4.87
CA ALA A 338 -20.73 14.80 -5.58
C ALA A 338 -21.15 14.58 -7.05
N GLY A 339 -22.45 14.45 -7.32
CA GLY A 339 -23.00 14.37 -8.67
C GLY A 339 -22.86 15.67 -9.47
N LEU A 340 -23.09 16.83 -8.84
CA LEU A 340 -22.94 18.15 -9.50
C LEU A 340 -21.49 18.43 -9.90
N THR A 341 -20.55 18.05 -9.04
CA THR A 341 -19.11 18.29 -9.26
C THR A 341 -18.47 17.28 -10.21
N ARG A 342 -19.25 16.35 -10.77
CA ARG A 342 -18.78 15.32 -11.71
C ARG A 342 -18.06 15.94 -12.92
N GLY A 343 -18.68 16.93 -13.55
CA GLY A 343 -18.15 17.59 -14.74
C GLY A 343 -16.82 18.32 -14.50
N LEU A 344 -16.56 18.75 -13.27
CA LEU A 344 -15.36 19.50 -12.91
C LEU A 344 -14.08 18.65 -12.93
N TYR A 345 -14.21 17.36 -12.65
CA TYR A 345 -13.07 16.49 -12.35
C TYR A 345 -12.96 15.24 -13.23
N GLU A 346 -14.02 14.86 -13.94
CA GLU A 346 -14.09 13.58 -14.64
C GLU A 346 -13.99 13.74 -16.14
N ARG A 347 -12.89 13.23 -16.71
CA ARG A 347 -12.64 13.23 -18.16
C ARG A 347 -12.50 11.81 -18.71
N LYS A 348 -12.45 11.67 -20.04
CA LYS A 348 -12.04 10.41 -20.65
C LYS A 348 -10.57 10.15 -20.32
N TYR A 349 -10.23 8.92 -19.94
CA TYR A 349 -8.84 8.55 -19.71
C TYR A 349 -8.10 8.48 -21.06
N VAL A 350 -7.02 9.26 -21.20
CA VAL A 350 -6.11 9.21 -22.35
C VAL A 350 -4.74 8.71 -21.86
N PRO A 351 -4.20 7.61 -22.40
CA PRO A 351 -2.89 7.11 -21.99
C PRO A 351 -1.77 8.14 -22.25
N GLY A 352 -1.04 8.52 -21.19
CA GLY A 352 0.12 9.43 -21.30
C GLY A 352 -0.17 10.89 -20.95
N GLU A 353 -1.43 11.29 -20.83
CA GLU A 353 -1.82 12.59 -20.29
C GLU A 353 -1.97 12.51 -18.76
N THR A 354 -1.23 13.37 -18.05
CA THR A 354 -1.24 13.44 -16.59
C THR A 354 -2.20 14.49 -16.07
N ASP A 355 -2.48 15.53 -16.85
CA ASP A 355 -3.30 16.66 -16.44
C ASP A 355 -4.74 16.51 -16.92
N ASN A 356 -5.65 16.32 -15.97
CA ASN A 356 -7.09 16.20 -16.25
C ASN A 356 -7.85 17.44 -15.79
N ALA A 357 -7.17 18.52 -15.40
CA ALA A 357 -7.82 19.74 -14.92
C ALA A 357 -8.52 20.51 -16.05
N LEU A 358 -9.73 21.00 -15.78
CA LEU A 358 -10.39 21.99 -16.63
C LEU A 358 -9.63 23.30 -16.55
N GLU A 359 -9.33 23.88 -17.71
CA GLU A 359 -8.64 25.15 -17.83
C GLU A 359 -9.44 26.12 -18.70
N GLY A 360 -9.27 27.42 -18.45
CA GLY A 360 -9.84 28.48 -19.27
C GLY A 360 -11.37 28.50 -19.28
N VAL A 361 -11.95 28.58 -20.47
CA VAL A 361 -13.40 28.84 -20.68
C VAL A 361 -14.26 27.68 -20.18
N GLU A 362 -13.82 26.43 -20.40
CA GLU A 362 -14.58 25.24 -19.99
C GLU A 362 -14.73 25.16 -18.46
N LEU A 363 -13.68 25.53 -17.72
CA LEU A 363 -13.72 25.61 -16.26
C LEU A 363 -14.76 26.62 -15.77
N VAL A 364 -14.75 27.81 -16.36
CA VAL A 364 -15.67 28.90 -15.99
C VAL A 364 -17.12 28.52 -16.29
N GLU A 365 -17.37 27.88 -17.43
CA GLU A 365 -18.71 27.41 -17.80
C GLU A 365 -19.24 26.35 -16.83
N GLU A 366 -18.41 25.35 -16.49
CA GLU A 366 -18.81 24.29 -15.54
C GLU A 366 -19.02 24.83 -14.12
N LEU A 367 -18.14 25.71 -13.63
CA LEU A 367 -18.36 26.40 -12.35
C LEU A 367 -19.63 27.25 -12.37
N GLY A 368 -19.94 27.90 -13.50
CA GLY A 368 -21.19 28.64 -13.69
C GLY A 368 -22.43 27.74 -13.66
N ARG A 369 -22.36 26.55 -14.27
CA ARG A 369 -23.42 25.53 -14.19
C ARG A 369 -23.62 25.05 -12.76
N ILE A 370 -22.54 24.67 -12.08
CA ILE A 370 -22.56 24.24 -10.67
C ILE A 370 -23.18 25.33 -9.79
N ALA A 371 -22.78 26.59 -9.94
CA ALA A 371 -23.33 27.70 -9.17
C ALA A 371 -24.85 27.89 -9.39
N LYS A 372 -25.32 27.73 -10.64
CA LYS A 372 -26.75 27.79 -10.96
C LYS A 372 -27.53 26.65 -10.30
N GLU A 373 -26.97 25.45 -10.30
CA GLU A 373 -27.60 24.27 -9.68
C GLU A 373 -27.58 24.34 -8.15
N ILE A 374 -26.50 24.83 -7.55
CA ILE A 374 -26.45 25.11 -6.11
C ILE A 374 -27.53 26.13 -5.73
N ARG A 375 -27.69 27.23 -6.48
CA ARG A 375 -28.76 28.22 -6.23
C ARG A 375 -30.18 27.66 -6.41
N ARG A 376 -30.37 26.70 -7.32
CA ARG A 376 -31.66 26.02 -7.50
C ARG A 376 -31.96 25.14 -6.29
N ASN A 377 -31.02 24.31 -5.87
CA ASN A 377 -31.18 23.34 -4.78
C ASN A 377 -31.13 24.01 -3.38
N ALA A 378 -30.53 25.19 -3.26
CA ALA A 378 -30.58 26.03 -2.06
C ALA A 378 -32.00 26.36 -1.58
N LYS A 379 -33.00 26.23 -2.46
CA LYS A 379 -34.40 26.43 -2.13
C LYS A 379 -35.06 25.22 -1.45
N GLU A 380 -34.41 24.05 -1.47
CA GLU A 380 -34.98 22.77 -1.05
C GLU A 380 -34.63 22.38 0.40
N GLY A 381 -33.59 22.95 1.02
CA GLY A 381 -33.24 22.63 2.42
C GLY A 381 -31.96 23.31 2.94
N SER A 382 -31.84 23.45 4.27
CA SER A 382 -30.70 24.09 4.94
C SER A 382 -29.42 23.25 4.91
N GLU A 383 -29.57 21.93 4.88
CA GLU A 383 -28.51 20.94 4.97
C GLU A 383 -27.67 20.91 3.69
N PHE A 384 -28.29 21.13 2.53
CA PHE A 384 -27.58 21.26 1.26
C PHE A 384 -26.73 22.53 1.21
N LEU A 385 -27.21 23.63 1.80
CA LEU A 385 -26.46 24.88 1.88
C LEU A 385 -25.22 24.76 2.76
N GLU A 386 -25.31 24.04 3.87
CA GLU A 386 -24.16 23.77 4.75
C GLU A 386 -23.07 22.99 4.00
N VAL A 387 -23.44 21.88 3.37
CA VAL A 387 -22.49 21.02 2.62
C VAL A 387 -21.89 21.75 1.41
N ALA A 388 -22.70 22.48 0.64
CA ALA A 388 -22.21 23.27 -0.48
C ALA A 388 -21.33 24.45 -0.02
N GLY A 389 -21.65 25.04 1.14
CA GLY A 389 -20.86 26.11 1.75
C GLY A 389 -19.49 25.63 2.20
N GLU A 390 -19.40 24.47 2.86
CA GLU A 390 -18.12 23.83 3.23
C GLU A 390 -17.27 23.57 1.99
N TRP A 391 -17.85 22.98 0.94
CA TRP A 391 -17.14 22.72 -0.31
C TRP A 391 -16.64 24.00 -0.99
N LEU A 392 -17.46 25.05 -1.07
CA LEU A 392 -17.03 26.34 -1.61
C LEU A 392 -15.88 26.94 -0.77
N GLY A 393 -15.94 26.78 0.56
CA GLY A 393 -14.84 27.14 1.46
C GLY A 393 -13.55 26.43 1.07
N GLU A 394 -13.57 25.10 0.94
CA GLU A 394 -12.41 24.31 0.51
C GLU A 394 -11.86 24.76 -0.85
N GLN A 395 -12.74 25.07 -1.83
CA GLN A 395 -12.30 25.58 -3.14
C GLN A 395 -11.62 26.95 -3.04
N ILE A 396 -12.15 27.86 -2.22
CA ILE A 396 -11.54 29.17 -1.99
C ILE A 396 -10.19 29.04 -1.30
N GLU A 397 -10.09 28.17 -0.29
CA GLU A 397 -8.82 27.91 0.40
C GLU A 397 -7.75 27.35 -0.54
N ALA A 398 -8.13 26.43 -1.43
CA ALA A 398 -7.23 25.89 -2.45
C ALA A 398 -6.70 26.95 -3.43
N GLN A 399 -7.35 28.12 -3.51
CA GLN A 399 -6.97 29.24 -4.37
C GLN A 399 -6.32 30.42 -3.61
N LYS A 400 -6.19 30.34 -2.27
CA LYS A 400 -5.63 31.44 -1.45
C LYS A 400 -4.17 31.78 -1.78
N ASP A 401 -3.39 30.82 -2.27
CA ASP A 401 -1.98 31.01 -2.64
C ASP A 401 -1.79 31.49 -4.09
N ASN A 402 -2.88 31.82 -4.79
CA ASN A 402 -2.82 32.34 -6.15
C ASN A 402 -2.52 33.85 -6.11
N GLU A 403 -1.27 34.23 -6.38
CA GLU A 403 -0.79 35.63 -6.32
C GLU A 403 -1.61 36.59 -7.19
N ASP A 404 -2.24 36.08 -8.26
CA ASP A 404 -3.11 36.82 -9.18
C ASP A 404 -4.47 37.21 -8.58
N LEU A 405 -4.91 36.58 -7.48
CA LEU A 405 -6.18 36.90 -6.78
C LEU A 405 -5.99 37.84 -5.58
N VAL A 406 -4.76 38.02 -5.11
CA VAL A 406 -4.41 38.88 -3.96
C VAL A 406 -3.96 40.28 -4.41
N SER A 407 -3.77 40.47 -5.72
CA SER A 407 -3.31 41.71 -6.34
C SER A 407 -4.44 42.53 -6.96
N GLU A 408 -5.41 42.95 -6.13
CA GLU A 408 -6.27 44.12 -6.42
C GLU A 408 -6.43 45.02 -5.18
#